data_AF-A0A2N1S8N0-F1
#
_entry.id   AF-A0A2N1S8N0-F1
#
_cell.length_a   1.000
_cell.length_b   1.000
_cell.length_c   1.000
_cell.angle_alpha   90.00
_cell.angle_beta   90.00
_cell.angle_gamma   90.00
#
_symmetry.space_group_name_H-M   'P 1'
#
loop_
_entity.id
_entity.type
_entity.pdbx_description
1 polymer ?
#
loop_
_entity_poly.entity_id
_entity_poly.type
_entity_poly.pdbx_seq_one_letter_code
_entity_poly.pdbx_strand_id
1 'polypeptide(L)'
;MNKRIRALAVALAILAVGAYAKDKPSTPIKPKRDEVVFIVKVRTQPSLPVDFLRGYVKESKRGEQPTTAYAALYSKNSFFGYLGHEIGALNEFGYFAVKPNKERTFAFPAIKILALNVSDLSIMVPLNTELTVPEGVTHVYLGSFVFRYSDVYFTPSEIVRLDEFDEVKAELTAAFGDDFNLIRAPLKEASLE
;
A
#
# COMPACT_ATOMS: atom_id res chain seq x y z
N MET A 1 48.90 -5.47 27.25
CA MET A 1 47.70 -4.61 27.05
C MET A 1 47.35 -4.69 25.57
N ASN A 2 46.51 -5.66 25.22
CA ASN A 2 46.39 -6.14 23.83
C ASN A 2 45.40 -5.30 23.04
N LYS A 3 45.95 -4.46 22.17
CA LYS A 3 45.29 -3.81 21.04
C LYS A 3 44.89 -4.90 20.04
N ARG A 4 43.65 -5.37 20.08
CA ARG A 4 42.93 -6.04 19.00
C ARG A 4 41.53 -6.37 19.54
N ILE A 5 40.51 -6.12 18.72
CA ILE A 5 39.09 -6.42 18.93
C ILE A 5 38.32 -5.32 19.67
N ARG A 6 37.70 -4.43 18.89
CA ARG A 6 36.32 -3.91 19.03
C ARG A 6 36.06 -2.91 17.91
N ALA A 7 36.02 -3.44 16.69
CA ALA A 7 35.49 -2.76 15.52
C ALA A 7 34.70 -3.80 14.74
N LEU A 8 33.39 -3.92 15.02
CA LEU A 8 32.33 -4.37 14.10
C LEU A 8 31.01 -4.45 14.88
N ALA A 9 30.22 -3.39 14.80
CA ALA A 9 28.79 -3.43 15.12
C ALA A 9 28.09 -2.46 14.17
N VAL A 10 28.24 -2.70 12.87
CA VAL A 10 27.48 -2.00 11.83
C VAL A 10 26.99 -3.06 10.84
N ALA A 11 25.68 -3.03 10.62
CA ALA A 11 24.95 -3.64 9.52
C ALA A 11 24.99 -5.17 9.41
N LEU A 12 23.97 -5.81 10.00
CA LEU A 12 23.42 -7.05 9.46
C LEU A 12 21.89 -6.98 9.46
N ALA A 13 21.36 -5.95 8.79
CA ALA A 13 20.02 -6.04 8.23
C ALA A 13 20.14 -6.87 6.94
N ILE A 14 20.19 -8.20 7.08
CA ILE A 14 20.00 -9.09 5.94
C ILE A 14 18.50 -9.00 5.61
N LEU A 15 18.19 -8.11 4.67
CA LEU A 15 16.98 -8.17 3.87
C LEU A 15 16.96 -9.55 3.20
N ALA A 16 16.13 -10.44 3.72
CA ALA A 16 15.77 -11.66 3.01
C ALA A 16 14.97 -11.25 1.77
N VAL A 17 15.66 -10.94 0.68
CA VAL A 17 15.02 -10.75 -0.63
C VAL A 17 14.67 -12.15 -1.15
N GLY A 18 13.49 -12.61 -0.74
CA GLY A 18 12.80 -13.71 -1.40
C GLY A 18 12.42 -13.27 -2.81
N ALA A 19 13.23 -13.67 -3.77
CA ALA A 19 12.94 -13.57 -5.20
C ALA A 19 11.75 -14.51 -5.53
N TYR A 20 10.54 -13.95 -5.47
CA TYR A 20 9.38 -14.49 -6.15
C TYR A 20 9.07 -13.58 -7.33
N ALA A 21 9.45 -14.01 -8.52
CA ALA A 21 9.06 -13.40 -9.79
C ALA A 21 7.59 -13.75 -10.09
N LYS A 22 6.70 -12.98 -9.50
CA LYS A 22 5.33 -12.69 -9.96
C LYS A 22 5.29 -11.18 -9.86
N ASP A 23 4.96 -10.45 -10.94
CA ASP A 23 4.96 -8.98 -10.96
C ASP A 23 4.41 -8.46 -9.63
N LYS A 24 5.33 -8.04 -8.75
CA LYS A 24 4.96 -7.72 -7.38
C LYS A 24 4.29 -6.37 -7.46
N PRO A 25 3.14 -6.16 -6.80
CA PRO A 25 2.55 -4.83 -6.69
C PRO A 25 3.53 -3.82 -6.04
N SER A 26 4.63 -4.30 -5.44
CA SER A 26 5.76 -3.51 -4.93
C SER A 26 6.72 -2.94 -5.98
N THR A 27 6.52 -3.19 -7.27
CA THR A 27 7.39 -2.68 -8.35
C THR A 27 6.75 -1.46 -9.02
N PRO A 28 7.50 -0.36 -9.26
CA PRO A 28 7.04 0.75 -10.08
C PRO A 28 6.43 0.29 -11.41
N ILE A 29 5.24 0.82 -11.74
CA ILE A 29 4.49 0.46 -12.95
C ILE A 29 4.48 1.66 -13.90
N LYS A 30 4.73 1.42 -15.19
CA LYS A 30 4.55 2.44 -16.23
C LYS A 30 3.07 2.45 -16.68
N PRO A 31 2.38 3.61 -16.67
CA PRO A 31 0.98 3.70 -17.07
C PRO A 31 0.80 3.37 -18.56
N LYS A 32 -0.34 2.78 -18.93
CA LYS A 32 -0.80 2.80 -20.33
C LYS A 32 -1.38 4.18 -20.68
N ARG A 33 -1.69 4.38 -21.97
CA ARG A 33 -2.11 5.67 -22.55
C ARG A 33 -3.27 6.36 -21.82
N ASP A 34 -4.12 5.60 -21.14
CA ASP A 34 -5.35 6.06 -20.48
C ASP A 34 -5.45 5.61 -19.02
N GLU A 35 -4.31 5.38 -18.36
CA GLU A 35 -4.28 4.95 -16.95
C GLU A 35 -3.60 5.98 -16.06
N VAL A 36 -4.00 5.98 -14.78
CA VAL A 36 -3.30 6.68 -13.69
C VAL A 36 -2.79 5.62 -12.73
N VAL A 37 -1.50 5.69 -12.39
CA VAL A 37 -0.88 4.81 -11.40
C VAL A 37 -1.00 5.46 -10.02
N PHE A 38 -1.60 4.74 -9.10
CA PHE A 38 -1.71 5.12 -7.70
C PHE A 38 -0.63 4.43 -6.88
N ILE A 39 -0.02 5.20 -5.99
CA ILE A 39 1.04 4.74 -5.09
C ILE A 39 0.58 4.90 -3.66
N VAL A 40 0.66 3.84 -2.87
CA VAL A 40 0.24 3.85 -1.46
C VAL A 40 1.07 2.87 -0.67
N LYS A 41 1.28 3.17 0.61
CA LYS A 41 1.92 2.26 1.56
C LYS A 41 1.04 2.10 2.77
N VAL A 42 0.99 0.88 3.32
CA VAL A 42 0.17 0.57 4.48
C VAL A 42 1.05 -0.01 5.56
N ARG A 43 0.93 0.53 6.77
CA ARG A 43 1.61 0.08 7.98
C ARG A 43 0.58 -0.16 9.08
N THR A 44 0.93 -1.05 9.99
CA THR A 44 0.14 -1.29 11.20
C THR A 44 1.02 -1.02 12.41
N GLN A 45 0.44 -0.45 13.47
CA GLN A 45 1.13 -0.24 14.74
C GLN A 45 0.21 -0.60 15.92
N PRO A 46 0.55 -1.63 16.72
CA PRO A 46 1.73 -2.50 16.59
C PRO A 46 1.69 -3.36 15.30
N SER A 47 2.81 -3.98 14.93
CA SER A 47 2.83 -4.94 13.82
C SER A 47 1.82 -6.04 14.08
N LEU A 48 1.11 -6.49 13.03
CA LEU A 48 0.15 -7.58 13.16
C LEU A 48 0.81 -8.83 13.75
N PRO A 49 0.18 -9.49 14.74
CA PRO A 49 0.71 -10.69 15.38
C PRO A 49 0.46 -11.91 14.49
N VAL A 50 1.14 -11.97 13.34
CA VAL A 50 0.92 -12.97 12.28
C VAL A 50 1.05 -14.41 12.80
N ASP A 51 1.98 -14.68 13.72
CA ASP A 51 2.16 -16.01 14.31
C ASP A 51 1.00 -16.43 15.21
N PHE A 52 0.40 -15.48 15.94
CA PHE A 52 -0.82 -15.75 16.71
C PHE A 52 -2.00 -16.03 15.77
N LEU A 53 -2.16 -15.21 14.72
CA LEU A 53 -3.23 -15.36 13.74
C LEU A 53 -3.14 -16.68 12.96
N ARG A 54 -1.93 -17.21 12.77
CA ARG A 54 -1.68 -18.50 12.11
C ARG A 54 -2.42 -19.65 12.80
N GLY A 55 -2.58 -19.60 14.13
CA GLY A 55 -3.32 -20.60 14.89
C GLY A 55 -4.82 -20.69 14.56
N TYR A 56 -5.36 -19.67 13.90
CA TYR A 56 -6.79 -19.58 13.53
C TYR A 56 -7.04 -19.88 12.05
N VAL A 57 -5.99 -20.13 11.26
CA VAL A 57 -6.08 -20.40 9.82
C VAL A 57 -5.81 -21.87 9.55
N LYS A 58 -6.65 -22.52 8.75
CA LYS A 58 -6.34 -23.87 8.23
C LYS A 58 -5.14 -23.79 7.30
N GLU A 59 -4.16 -24.67 7.49
CA GLU A 59 -2.99 -24.73 6.60
C GLU A 59 -3.42 -24.77 5.13
N SER A 60 -3.03 -23.74 4.39
CA SER A 60 -3.27 -23.67 2.96
C SER A 60 -2.37 -24.65 2.24
N LYS A 61 -2.94 -25.42 1.29
CA LYS A 61 -2.15 -26.23 0.34
C LYS A 61 -1.16 -25.41 -0.50
N ARG A 62 -1.32 -24.07 -0.53
CA ARG A 62 -0.46 -23.13 -1.27
C ARG A 62 0.71 -22.60 -0.44
N GLY A 63 0.93 -23.12 0.77
CA GLY A 63 1.99 -22.65 1.67
C GLY A 63 1.65 -21.33 2.36
N GLU A 64 2.63 -20.78 3.09
CA GLU A 64 2.49 -19.54 3.85
C GLU A 64 2.09 -18.39 2.92
N GLN A 65 0.97 -17.76 3.25
CA GLN A 65 0.44 -16.64 2.48
C GLN A 65 0.85 -15.32 3.15
N PRO A 66 1.35 -14.33 2.40
CA PRO A 66 1.73 -13.06 2.98
C PRO A 66 0.49 -12.31 3.48
N THR A 67 0.69 -11.41 4.45
CA THR A 67 -0.32 -10.42 4.79
C THR A 67 -0.29 -9.31 3.75
N THR A 68 -1.44 -9.04 3.13
CA THR A 68 -1.54 -8.17 1.96
C THR A 68 -2.58 -7.07 2.19
N ALA A 69 -2.26 -5.86 1.78
CA ALA A 69 -3.19 -4.74 1.77
C ALA A 69 -3.81 -4.53 0.38
N TYR A 70 -5.03 -4.00 0.38
CA TYR A 70 -5.81 -3.67 -0.80
C TYR A 70 -6.41 -2.27 -0.65
N ALA A 71 -6.31 -1.45 -1.69
CA ALA A 71 -6.97 -0.15 -1.76
C ALA A 71 -8.36 -0.32 -2.37
N ALA A 72 -9.42 0.02 -1.64
CA ALA A 72 -10.74 0.20 -2.23
C ALA A 72 -10.78 1.56 -2.91
N LEU A 73 -10.20 1.67 -4.11
CA LEU A 73 -10.16 2.89 -4.91
C LEU A 73 -10.86 2.64 -6.25
N TYR A 74 -11.78 3.51 -6.65
CA TYR A 74 -12.47 3.37 -7.92
C TYR A 74 -12.90 4.73 -8.48
N SER A 75 -12.98 4.82 -9.81
CA SER A 75 -13.52 6.00 -10.48
C SER A 75 -15.00 6.19 -10.09
N LYS A 76 -15.39 7.40 -9.64
CA LYS A 76 -16.79 7.72 -9.29
C LYS A 76 -17.68 7.44 -10.51
N ASN A 77 -18.89 6.92 -10.29
CA ASN A 77 -19.82 6.52 -11.36
C ASN A 77 -19.37 5.33 -12.24
N SER A 78 -18.32 4.59 -11.85
CA SER A 78 -17.96 3.32 -12.49
C SER A 78 -18.91 2.20 -12.07
N PHE A 79 -19.49 1.49 -13.03
CA PHE A 79 -20.39 0.35 -12.81
C PHE A 79 -19.71 -0.83 -12.08
N PHE A 80 -18.38 -0.93 -12.16
CA PHE A 80 -17.59 -2.00 -11.52
C PHE A 80 -17.02 -1.60 -10.15
N GLY A 81 -17.71 -0.70 -9.44
CA GLY A 81 -17.31 -0.22 -8.12
C GLY A 81 -16.97 -1.36 -7.16
N TYR A 82 -15.88 -1.19 -6.40
CA TYR A 82 -15.39 -2.05 -5.32
C TYR A 82 -14.42 -3.21 -5.66
N LEU A 83 -13.75 -3.20 -6.81
CA LEU A 83 -12.56 -4.06 -6.97
C LEU A 83 -11.42 -3.47 -6.13
N GLY A 84 -11.12 -4.10 -5.00
CA GLY A 84 -9.94 -3.75 -4.20
C GLY A 84 -8.67 -3.97 -5.03
N HIS A 85 -7.87 -2.92 -5.19
CA HIS A 85 -6.58 -3.00 -5.88
C HIS A 85 -5.52 -3.51 -4.92
N GLU A 86 -4.81 -4.56 -5.29
CA GLU A 86 -3.72 -5.10 -4.47
C GLU A 86 -2.61 -4.05 -4.34
N ILE A 87 -2.28 -3.69 -3.09
CA ILE A 87 -1.14 -2.84 -2.74
C ILE A 87 0.10 -3.72 -2.57
N GLY A 88 -0.07 -4.91 -1.99
CA GLY A 88 1.02 -5.82 -1.68
C GLY A 88 1.28 -5.96 -0.18
N ALA A 89 2.51 -6.33 0.16
CA ALA A 89 2.92 -6.54 1.54
C ALA A 89 2.87 -5.23 2.36
N LEU A 90 2.62 -5.36 3.66
CA LEU A 90 2.69 -4.22 4.57
C LEU A 90 4.13 -3.67 4.63
N ASN A 91 4.24 -2.36 4.83
CA ASN A 91 5.49 -1.62 4.89
C ASN A 91 6.27 -1.51 3.57
N GLU A 92 5.64 -1.83 2.44
CA GLU A 92 6.15 -1.60 1.08
C GLU A 92 5.23 -0.63 0.32
N PHE A 93 5.79 0.13 -0.63
CA PHE A 93 4.96 0.90 -1.56
C PHE A 93 4.30 -0.06 -2.54
N GLY A 94 2.98 0.04 -2.68
CA GLY A 94 2.22 -0.62 -3.72
C GLY A 94 1.88 0.32 -4.86
N TYR A 95 1.89 -0.23 -6.06
CA TYR A 95 1.62 0.46 -7.31
C TYR A 95 0.46 -0.24 -8.02
N PHE A 96 -0.58 0.50 -8.40
CA PHE A 96 -1.68 -0.06 -9.19
C PHE A 96 -2.25 0.97 -10.17
N ALA A 97 -2.61 0.51 -11.36
CA ALA A 97 -3.16 1.34 -12.43
C ALA A 97 -4.70 1.33 -12.39
N VAL A 98 -5.31 2.50 -12.54
CA VAL A 98 -6.77 2.65 -12.67
C VAL A 98 -7.06 3.55 -13.85
N LYS A 99 -8.05 3.14 -14.65
CA LYS A 99 -8.57 3.95 -15.74
C LYS A 99 -9.51 5.03 -15.17
N PRO A 100 -9.19 6.33 -15.32
CA PRO A 100 -10.05 7.41 -14.86
C PRO A 100 -11.37 7.44 -15.63
N ASN A 101 -12.43 7.93 -14.99
CA ASN A 101 -13.62 8.41 -15.69
C ASN A 101 -13.34 9.78 -16.37
N LYS A 102 -14.35 10.35 -17.05
CA LYS A 102 -14.21 11.67 -17.68
C LYS A 102 -13.82 12.78 -16.70
N GLU A 103 -14.35 12.73 -15.50
CA GLU A 103 -14.11 13.72 -14.43
C GLU A 103 -12.79 13.47 -13.68
N ARG A 104 -12.09 12.38 -13.98
CA ARG A 104 -10.88 11.90 -13.29
C ARG A 104 -11.01 11.94 -11.77
N THR A 105 -12.21 11.64 -11.27
CA THR A 105 -12.56 11.68 -9.85
C THR A 105 -12.68 10.26 -9.33
N PHE A 106 -12.03 10.00 -8.20
CA PHE A 106 -11.90 8.69 -7.60
C PHE A 106 -12.40 8.73 -6.16
N ALA A 107 -13.23 7.75 -5.81
CA ALA A 107 -13.56 7.46 -4.44
C ALA A 107 -12.49 6.52 -3.86
N PHE A 108 -12.03 6.83 -2.65
CA PHE A 108 -11.12 6.03 -1.86
C PHE A 108 -11.70 5.82 -0.44
N PRO A 109 -12.77 5.01 -0.32
CA PRO A 109 -13.47 4.82 0.95
C PRO A 109 -12.69 4.03 1.99
N ALA A 110 -11.81 3.10 1.60
CA ALA A 110 -11.17 2.23 2.58
C ALA A 110 -9.87 1.59 2.08
N ILE A 111 -9.08 1.13 3.05
CA ILE A 111 -8.00 0.16 2.86
C ILE A 111 -8.41 -1.13 3.54
N LYS A 112 -8.32 -2.26 2.85
CA LYS A 112 -8.53 -3.60 3.43
C LYS A 112 -7.19 -4.28 3.65
N ILE A 113 -6.95 -4.80 4.85
CA ILE A 113 -5.77 -5.61 5.16
C ILE A 113 -6.24 -7.05 5.34
N LEU A 114 -5.69 -7.99 4.58
CA LEU A 114 -5.92 -9.43 4.75
C LEU A 114 -4.72 -10.06 5.46
N ALA A 115 -4.89 -10.41 6.72
CA ALA A 115 -3.88 -11.17 7.45
C ALA A 115 -3.77 -12.57 6.85
N LEU A 116 -2.53 -12.99 6.54
CA LEU A 116 -2.25 -14.28 5.90
C LEU A 116 -3.06 -14.51 4.61
N ASN A 117 -3.46 -13.43 3.92
CA ASN A 117 -4.33 -13.46 2.74
C ASN A 117 -5.65 -14.26 2.93
N VAL A 118 -6.19 -14.29 4.14
CA VAL A 118 -7.46 -14.96 4.47
C VAL A 118 -8.57 -13.93 4.53
N SER A 119 -9.67 -14.16 3.81
CA SER A 119 -10.82 -13.24 3.75
C SER A 119 -11.42 -12.94 5.11
N ASP A 120 -11.46 -13.95 5.97
CA ASP A 120 -12.13 -13.91 7.28
C ASP A 120 -11.25 -13.24 8.34
N LEU A 121 -9.94 -13.11 8.08
CA LEU A 121 -9.00 -12.36 8.91
C LEU A 121 -8.68 -11.03 8.22
N SER A 122 -9.71 -10.20 8.09
CA SER A 122 -9.58 -8.90 7.44
C SER A 122 -9.84 -7.74 8.38
N ILE A 123 -9.05 -6.68 8.20
CA ILE A 123 -9.23 -5.39 8.86
C ILE A 123 -9.64 -4.40 7.80
N MET A 124 -10.77 -3.72 8.01
CA MET A 124 -11.22 -2.63 7.16
C MET A 124 -10.85 -1.30 7.82
N VAL A 125 -10.00 -0.53 7.16
CA VAL A 125 -9.57 0.81 7.59
C VAL A 125 -10.41 1.84 6.83
N PRO A 126 -11.38 2.49 7.48
CA PRO A 126 -12.21 3.49 6.81
C PRO A 126 -11.39 4.76 6.56
N LEU A 127 -11.40 5.24 5.32
CA LEU A 127 -10.81 6.51 4.94
C LEU A 127 -11.89 7.53 4.56
N ASN A 128 -12.94 7.07 3.85
CA ASN A 128 -14.03 7.91 3.34
C ASN A 128 -13.51 9.17 2.65
N THR A 129 -12.52 9.00 1.76
CA THR A 129 -11.92 10.10 1.01
C THR A 129 -12.25 10.02 -0.47
N GLU A 130 -12.11 11.15 -1.14
CA GLU A 130 -12.14 11.26 -2.58
C GLU A 130 -10.98 12.14 -3.08
N LEU A 131 -10.68 12.03 -4.37
CA LEU A 131 -9.73 12.91 -5.03
C LEU A 131 -10.06 13.11 -6.51
N THR A 132 -9.57 14.22 -7.06
CA THR A 132 -9.60 14.50 -8.50
C THR A 132 -8.18 14.63 -9.01
N VAL A 133 -7.87 13.89 -10.09
CA VAL A 133 -6.54 13.87 -10.69
C VAL A 133 -6.52 14.79 -11.92
N PRO A 134 -5.65 15.82 -11.97
CA PRO A 134 -5.53 16.68 -13.15
C PRO A 134 -5.19 15.91 -14.43
N GLU A 135 -5.47 16.52 -15.58
CA GLU A 135 -5.03 16.00 -16.88
C GLU A 135 -3.49 15.99 -16.98
N GLY A 136 -2.94 15.04 -17.75
CA GLY A 136 -1.49 14.89 -17.93
C GLY A 136 -0.74 14.30 -16.73
N VAL A 137 -1.39 14.10 -15.59
CA VAL A 137 -0.81 13.38 -14.44
C VAL A 137 -0.89 11.88 -14.68
N THR A 138 0.25 11.21 -14.50
CA THR A 138 0.41 9.77 -14.70
C THR A 138 0.53 8.99 -13.40
N HIS A 139 1.10 9.60 -12.36
CA HIS A 139 1.35 8.97 -11.07
C HIS A 139 0.79 9.82 -9.93
N VAL A 140 0.14 9.18 -8.97
CA VAL A 140 -0.51 9.84 -7.83
C VAL A 140 -0.12 9.13 -6.54
N TYR A 141 0.59 9.84 -5.66
CA TYR A 141 0.92 9.36 -4.34
C TYR A 141 -0.23 9.60 -3.36
N LEU A 142 -0.92 8.54 -2.96
CA LEU A 142 -2.03 8.57 -2.01
C LEU A 142 -1.54 8.85 -0.59
N GLY A 143 -0.33 8.43 -0.23
CA GLY A 143 0.19 8.55 1.13
C GLY A 143 0.67 7.23 1.71
N SER A 144 1.37 7.32 2.83
CA SER A 144 1.75 6.18 3.64
C SER A 144 0.86 6.14 4.88
N PHE A 145 -0.09 5.21 4.92
CA PHE A 145 -1.10 5.12 5.98
C PHE A 145 -0.58 4.21 7.10
N VAL A 146 -0.55 4.74 8.32
CA VAL A 146 -0.27 4.00 9.55
C VAL A 146 -1.58 3.79 10.28
N PHE A 147 -2.02 2.54 10.32
CA PHE A 147 -3.18 2.11 11.10
C PHE A 147 -2.73 1.75 12.52
N ARG A 148 -3.11 2.56 13.50
CA ARG A 148 -2.91 2.25 14.92
C ARG A 148 -4.14 1.55 15.49
N TYR A 149 -3.91 0.52 16.29
CA TYR A 149 -4.97 -0.19 17.00
C TYR A 149 -4.55 -0.52 18.44
N SER A 150 -5.54 -0.72 19.32
CA SER A 150 -5.30 -0.81 20.76
C SER A 150 -5.43 -2.21 21.38
N ASP A 151 -6.00 -3.17 20.66
CA ASP A 151 -6.29 -4.50 21.22
C ASP A 151 -6.18 -5.64 20.20
N VAL A 152 -6.43 -6.87 20.68
CA VAL A 152 -6.39 -8.11 19.88
C VAL A 152 -7.53 -8.22 18.86
N TYR A 153 -8.54 -7.37 18.94
CA TYR A 153 -9.63 -7.26 17.97
C TYR A 153 -9.34 -6.20 16.91
N PHE A 154 -8.14 -5.61 16.93
CA PHE A 154 -7.70 -4.56 16.02
C PHE A 154 -8.59 -3.32 16.07
N THR A 155 -9.15 -2.99 17.24
CA THR A 155 -9.96 -1.78 17.42
C THR A 155 -9.15 -0.55 16.97
N PRO A 156 -9.62 0.19 15.93
CA PRO A 156 -8.96 1.39 15.43
C PRO A 156 -8.77 2.42 16.54
N SER A 157 -7.55 2.90 16.73
CA SER A 157 -7.27 4.03 17.63
C SER A 157 -6.90 5.30 16.88
N GLU A 158 -6.18 5.17 15.76
CA GLU A 158 -5.77 6.29 14.93
C GLU A 158 -5.44 5.83 13.51
N ILE A 159 -5.67 6.70 12.53
CA ILE A 159 -5.16 6.54 11.16
C ILE A 159 -4.30 7.76 10.84
N VAL A 160 -3.00 7.55 10.66
CA VAL A 160 -2.05 8.62 10.33
C VAL A 160 -1.65 8.50 8.86
N ARG A 161 -1.72 9.60 8.11
CA ARG A 161 -1.18 9.69 6.76
C ARG A 161 0.18 10.40 6.82
N LEU A 162 1.24 9.66 6.53
CA LEU A 162 2.60 10.19 6.42
C LEU A 162 2.90 10.58 4.98
N ASP A 163 3.74 11.60 4.81
CA ASP A 163 4.23 12.06 3.51
C ASP A 163 5.65 11.52 3.26
N GLU A 164 5.75 10.51 2.42
CA GLU A 164 7.01 9.89 1.96
C GLU A 164 7.19 10.12 0.45
N PHE A 165 6.68 11.25 -0.06
CA PHE A 165 6.69 11.57 -1.48
C PHE A 165 8.08 11.55 -2.12
N ASP A 166 9.10 12.03 -1.41
CA ASP A 166 10.46 12.09 -1.95
C ASP A 166 11.08 10.68 -2.09
N GLU A 167 10.73 9.74 -1.22
CA GLU A 167 11.11 8.33 -1.35
C GLU A 167 10.48 7.71 -2.60
N VAL A 168 9.17 7.92 -2.80
CA VAL A 168 8.46 7.45 -3.99
C VAL A 168 9.03 8.07 -5.26
N LYS A 169 9.34 9.37 -5.24
CA LYS A 169 9.93 10.06 -6.38
C LYS A 169 11.29 9.45 -6.72
N ALA A 170 12.12 9.14 -5.72
CA ALA A 170 13.41 8.49 -5.93
C ALA A 170 13.25 7.09 -6.55
N GLU A 171 12.28 6.29 -6.07
CA GLU A 171 11.98 4.96 -6.64
C GLU A 171 11.52 5.04 -8.11
N LEU A 172 10.61 5.96 -8.44
CA LEU A 172 10.16 6.17 -9.81
C LEU A 172 11.28 6.68 -10.71
N THR A 173 12.14 7.57 -10.21
CA THR A 173 13.30 8.08 -10.97
C THR A 173 14.30 6.96 -11.27
N ALA A 174 14.55 6.07 -10.31
CA ALA A 174 15.41 4.91 -10.53
C ALA A 174 14.83 3.93 -11.56
N ALA A 175 13.50 3.78 -11.60
CA ALA A 175 12.82 2.87 -12.53
C ALA A 175 12.67 3.44 -13.95
N PHE A 176 12.38 4.74 -14.08
CA PHE A 176 11.92 5.34 -15.34
C PHE A 176 12.72 6.57 -15.79
N GLY A 177 13.73 7.01 -15.03
CA GLY A 177 14.33 8.33 -15.22
C GLY A 177 13.31 9.44 -14.94
N ASP A 178 13.36 10.54 -15.69
CA ASP A 178 12.42 11.67 -15.51
C ASP A 178 11.11 11.53 -16.31
N ASP A 179 10.85 10.36 -16.91
CA ASP A 179 9.67 10.09 -17.76
C ASP A 179 8.42 9.73 -16.93
N PHE A 180 8.04 10.60 -15.99
CA PHE A 180 6.83 10.47 -15.19
C PHE A 180 6.33 11.82 -14.65
N ASN A 181 5.04 11.89 -14.32
CA ASN A 181 4.43 13.05 -13.66
C ASN A 181 3.76 12.59 -12.36
N LEU A 182 4.43 12.83 -11.24
CA LEU A 182 4.00 12.44 -9.90
C LEU A 182 3.44 13.64 -9.14
N ILE A 183 2.24 13.48 -8.58
CA ILE A 183 1.65 14.45 -7.65
C ILE A 183 1.31 13.80 -6.30
N ARG A 184 1.20 14.62 -5.26
CA ARG A 184 0.54 14.22 -4.00
C ARG A 184 -0.97 14.20 -4.22
N ALA A 185 -1.65 13.18 -3.72
CA ALA A 185 -3.09 13.09 -3.82
C ALA A 185 -3.75 14.20 -2.99
N PRO A 186 -4.61 15.05 -3.60
CA PRO A 186 -5.40 16.04 -2.89
C PRO A 186 -6.63 15.36 -2.26
N LEU A 187 -6.41 14.45 -1.31
CA LEU A 187 -7.47 13.73 -0.63
C LEU A 187 -8.36 14.71 0.13
N LYS A 188 -9.67 14.58 -0.07
CA LYS A 188 -10.72 15.32 0.62
C LYS A 188 -11.66 14.33 1.27
N GLU A 189 -12.36 14.74 2.32
CA GLU A 189 -13.46 13.96 2.86
C GLU A 189 -14.52 13.76 1.77
N ALA A 190 -14.99 12.54 1.62
CA ALA A 190 -15.99 12.20 0.61
C ALA A 190 -17.33 12.81 1.01
N SER A 191 -17.99 13.45 0.04
CA SER A 191 -19.33 14.01 0.24
C SER A 191 -20.32 12.84 0.42
N LEU A 192 -21.07 12.81 1.53
CA LEU A 192 -22.21 11.92 1.71
C LEU A 192 -23.36 12.45 0.83
N GLU A 193 -23.34 12.12 -0.46
CA GLU A 193 -24.47 12.35 -1.39
C GLU A 193 -25.42 11.16 -1.40
#